data_AF-A0A970DI65-F1
#
_entry.id   AF-A0A970DI65-F1
#
_cell.length_a   1.000
_cell.length_b   1.000
_cell.length_c   1.000
_cell.angle_alpha   90.00
_cell.angle_beta   90.00
_cell.angle_gamma   90.00
#
_symmetry.space_group_name_H-M   'P 1'
#
loop_
_entity.id
_entity.type
_entity.pdbx_description
1 polymer ?
#
loop_
_entity_poly.entity_id
_entity_poly.type
_entity_poly.pdbx_seq_one_letter_code
_entity_poly.pdbx_strand_id
1 'polypeptide(L)' 'MDVTGDIAEITGRYLNKYRKSHGMNMADAIIAATAKLTGSKLYTLNTKHYPMSDIEAIKPY' A
#
# COMPACT_ATOMS: atom_id res chain seq x y z
N MET A 1 11.50 16.61 5.83
CA MET A 1 10.66 15.80 4.92
C MET A 1 9.42 15.45 5.72
N ASP A 2 8.24 15.88 5.28
CA ASP A 2 7.00 15.68 6.02
C ASP A 2 6.40 14.31 5.64
N VAL A 3 6.67 13.31 6.46
CA VAL A 3 6.28 11.91 6.19
C VAL A 3 4.77 11.76 6.02
N THR A 4 3.97 12.60 6.70
CA THR A 4 2.51 12.54 6.63
C THR A 4 1.98 13.01 5.27
N GLY A 5 2.51 14.10 4.71
CA GLY A 5 2.16 14.56 3.37
C GLY A 5 2.50 13.55 2.28
N ASP A 6 3.69 12.96 2.32
CA ASP A 6 4.13 11.94 1.37
C ASP A 6 3.24 10.67 1.43
N ILE A 7 2.86 10.21 2.63
CA ILE A 7 1.93 9.09 2.81
C ILE A 7 0.59 9.42 2.17
N ALA A 8 0.04 10.61 2.40
CA ALA A 8 -1.26 11.01 1.85
C ALA A 8 -1.24 11.04 0.32
N GLU A 9 -0.19 11.55 -0.29
CA GLU A 9 -0.04 11.59 -1.75
C GLU A 9 0.04 10.18 -2.35
N ILE A 10 0.88 9.30 -1.79
CA ILE A 10 1.02 7.92 -2.28
C ILE A 10 -0.27 7.14 -2.07
N THR A 11 -0.93 7.30 -0.93
CA THR A 11 -2.24 6.70 -0.62
C THR A 11 -3.27 7.08 -1.69
N GLY A 12 -3.33 8.36 -2.06
CA GLY A 12 -4.21 8.86 -3.12
C GLY A 12 -3.93 8.22 -4.47
N ARG A 13 -2.65 8.08 -4.84
CA ARG A 13 -2.23 7.40 -6.09
C ARG A 13 -2.64 5.93 -6.11
N TYR A 14 -2.44 5.20 -5.02
CA TYR A 14 -2.87 3.80 -4.92
C TYR A 14 -4.38 3.64 -5.00
N LEU A 15 -5.13 4.48 -4.30
CA LEU A 15 -6.59 4.48 -4.40
C LEU A 15 -7.04 4.75 -5.84
N ASN A 16 -6.47 5.75 -6.52
CA ASN A 16 -6.85 6.05 -7.91
C ASN A 16 -6.61 4.85 -8.84
N LYS A 17 -5.51 4.12 -8.66
CA LYS A 17 -5.11 3.01 -9.52
C LYS A 17 -5.85 1.69 -9.22
N TYR A 18 -6.07 1.39 -7.94
CA TYR A 18 -6.51 0.06 -7.48
C TYR A 18 -7.92 0.01 -6.92
N ARG A 19 -8.54 1.15 -6.58
CA ARG A 19 -9.91 1.16 -6.02
C ARG A 19 -10.95 0.63 -7.01
N LYS A 20 -10.84 0.99 -8.31
CA LYS A 20 -11.78 0.53 -9.34
C LYS A 20 -11.54 -0.91 -9.80
N SER A 21 -10.29 -1.37 -9.79
CA SER A 21 -9.89 -2.68 -10.34
C SER A 21 -9.82 -3.78 -9.30
N HIS A 22 -9.41 -3.47 -8.08
CA HIS A 22 -9.15 -4.44 -7.01
C HIS A 22 -9.96 -4.16 -5.74
N GLY A 23 -10.90 -3.21 -5.78
CA GLY A 23 -11.72 -2.86 -4.61
C GLY A 23 -10.89 -2.35 -3.42
N MET A 24 -9.72 -1.77 -3.68
CA MET A 24 -8.80 -1.34 -2.64
C MET A 24 -9.42 -0.29 -1.71
N ASN A 25 -9.26 -0.52 -0.41
CA ASN A 25 -9.71 0.36 0.65
C ASN A 25 -8.63 1.36 1.09
N MET A 26 -9.07 2.44 1.74
CA MET A 26 -8.17 3.50 2.22
C MET A 26 -7.15 2.98 3.24
N ALA A 27 -7.55 2.06 4.13
CA ALA A 27 -6.64 1.47 5.12
C ALA A 27 -5.49 0.68 4.44
N ASP A 28 -5.81 -0.18 3.46
CA ASP A 28 -4.79 -0.93 2.71
C ASP A 28 -3.85 0.00 1.94
N ALA A 29 -4.39 1.08 1.36
CA ALA A 29 -3.59 2.07 0.66
C ALA A 29 -2.62 2.83 1.59
N ILE A 30 -3.05 3.18 2.81
CA ILE A 30 -2.19 3.84 3.81
C ILE A 30 -1.08 2.88 4.29
N ILE A 31 -1.41 1.62 4.56
CA ILE A 31 -0.44 0.59 4.97
C ILE A 31 0.60 0.40 3.86
N ALA A 32 0.16 0.28 2.60
CA ALA A 32 1.04 0.17 1.46
C ALA A 32 1.93 1.41 1.27
N ALA A 33 1.36 2.61 1.38
CA ALA A 33 2.10 3.86 1.24
C ALA A 33 3.18 4.00 2.32
N THR A 34 2.86 3.60 3.55
CA THR A 34 3.80 3.57 4.67
C THR A 34 4.92 2.58 4.40
N ALA A 35 4.60 1.33 4.03
CA ALA A 35 5.59 0.31 3.72
C ALA A 35 6.53 0.73 2.58
N LYS A 36 6.00 1.42 1.56
CA LYS A 36 6.80 1.99 0.47
C LYS A 36 7.78 3.05 0.96
N LEU A 37 7.31 4.03 1.74
CA LEU A 37 8.16 5.13 2.21
C LEU A 37 9.22 4.66 3.20
N THR A 38 8.92 3.63 4.00
CA THR A 38 9.86 3.05 4.95
C THR A 38 10.74 1.96 4.33
N GLY A 39 10.55 1.63 3.04
CA GLY A 39 11.27 0.53 2.37
C GLY A 39 11.07 -0.83 3.05
N SER A 40 9.95 -1.00 3.77
CA SER A 40 9.69 -2.16 4.62
C SER A 40 8.91 -3.24 3.89
N LYS A 41 9.13 -4.48 4.29
CA LYS A 41 8.37 -5.64 3.78
C LYS A 41 7.05 -5.74 4.53
N LEU A 42 5.95 -5.86 3.78
CA LEU A 42 4.62 -5.98 4.35
C LEU A 42 4.29 -7.46 4.55
N TYR A 43 4.25 -7.91 5.80
CA TYR A 43 3.81 -9.27 6.12
C TYR A 43 2.30 -9.31 6.29
N THR A 44 1.60 -10.02 5.40
CA THR A 44 0.14 -10.11 5.42
C THR A 44 -0.35 -11.44 4.87
N LEU A 45 -1.46 -11.95 5.42
CA LEU A 45 -2.15 -13.12 4.89
C LEU A 45 -2.99 -12.76 3.64
N ASN A 46 -3.34 -11.48 3.48
CA ASN A 46 -4.20 -10.98 2.41
C ASN A 46 -3.39 -10.31 1.30
N THR A 47 -2.38 -11.01 0.76
CA THR A 47 -1.49 -10.46 -0.29
C THR A 47 -2.25 -9.97 -1.53
N LYS A 48 -3.44 -10.53 -1.82
CA LYS A 48 -4.33 -10.09 -2.91
C LYS A 48 -4.78 -8.62 -2.78
N HIS A 49 -4.82 -8.08 -1.56
CA HIS A 49 -5.20 -6.69 -1.31
C HIS A 49 -4.06 -5.71 -1.64
N TYR A 50 -2.86 -6.22 -1.90
CA TYR A 50 -1.67 -5.42 -2.20
C TYR A 50 -1.13 -5.74 -3.60
N PRO A 51 -1.90 -5.44 -4.68
CA PRO A 51 -1.51 -5.72 -6.08
C PRO A 51 -0.41 -4.78 -6.61
N MET A 52 0.31 -4.10 -5.72
CA MET A 52 1.33 -3.12 -6.04
C MET A 52 2.66 -3.83 -6.23
N SER A 53 3.28 -3.64 -7.40
CA SER A 53 4.59 -4.19 -7.72
C SER A 53 5.75 -3.44 -7.05
N ASP A 54 5.46 -2.26 -6.49
CA ASP A 54 6.43 -1.36 -5.87
C ASP A 54 6.54 -1.54 -4.34
N ILE A 55 5.85 -2.53 -3.77
CA ILE A 55 6.01 -2.98 -2.37
C ILE A 55 6.16 -4.50 -2.31
N GLU A 56 6.93 -4.99 -1.34
CA GLU A 56 7.07 -6.43 -1.10
C GLU A 56 6.04 -6.90 -0.08
N ALA A 57 4.93 -7.48 -0.57
CA ALA A 57 3.97 -8.18 0.28
C ALA A 57 4.34 -9.67 0.42
N ILE A 58 4.64 -10.10 1.65
CA ILE A 58 5.07 -11.47 1.96
C ILE A 58 3.97 -12.16 2.77
N LYS A 59 3.62 -13.38 2.35
CA LYS A 59 2.75 -14.28 3.13
C LYS A 59 3.64 -15.16 4.02
N PRO A 60 3.65 -14.95 5.36
CA PRO A 60 4.57 -15.67 6.24
C PRO A 60 4.22 -17.16 6.46
N TYR A 61 3.00 -17.59 6.12
CA TYR A 61 2.48 -18.95 6.34
C TYR A 61 1.59 -19.43 5.19
#